data_AF-A0A0D6LSZ9-F1
#
_entry.id   AF-A0A0D6LSZ9-F1
#
_cell.length_a   1.000
_cell.length_b   1.000
_cell.length_c   1.000
_cell.angle_alpha   90.00
_cell.angle_beta   90.00
_cell.angle_gamma   90.00
#
_symmetry.space_group_name_H-M   'P 1'
#
loop_
_entity.id
_entity.type
_entity.pdbx_description
1 polymer ?
#
loop_
_entity_poly.entity_id
_entity_poly.type
_entity_poly.pdbx_seq_one_letter_code
_entity_poly.pdbx_strand_id
1 'polypeptide(L)'
;MLMWEIMLIIQKGACESVISALETLESLANNNERENEEILSLQKTVERLEQEKQARQLQTAKFEEQNIYLGPQNDKIVMELDQVEETYKKDINELRLMVKTLMSENKTLSTTVSSLPASAESPTTAAMHEEDVKLMFELKEMSHKQKEEIKALQRDVEQYACEVENLQNSIEKLIRQNEELLRKNTSLQKQGRMIVEEKMEIIRRLEKTEEANIQLRRMLSDTDRACKDLQQASQVRLMGCSLVLEICPQLRPTFQLDDEPRFTLAELREVLQEKNVLKGRVMELEEELENLRPGRKEREREDLLSDEPPRTDEGEEMLVYGPLPREPDEKLYPWKYERKDSGVRRL
;
A
#
# COMPACT_ATOMS: atom_id res chain seq x y z
N MET A 1 -85.25 19.88 -34.39
CA MET A 1 -84.13 20.40 -35.21
C MET A 1 -83.19 21.26 -34.35
N LEU A 2 -83.68 22.36 -33.76
CA LEU A 2 -82.89 23.25 -32.87
C LEU A 2 -82.11 22.57 -31.71
N MET A 3 -82.72 21.61 -31.00
CA MET A 3 -82.06 20.93 -29.89
C MET A 3 -80.85 20.08 -30.32
N TRP A 4 -80.90 19.52 -31.53
CA TRP A 4 -79.79 18.77 -32.12
C TRP A 4 -78.65 19.70 -32.56
N GLU A 5 -78.94 20.88 -33.09
CA GLU A 5 -77.92 21.89 -33.40
C GLU A 5 -77.24 22.44 -32.15
N ILE A 6 -78.00 22.73 -31.09
CA ILE A 6 -77.44 23.18 -29.81
C ILE A 6 -76.54 22.11 -29.19
N MET A 7 -76.98 20.85 -29.21
CA MET A 7 -76.18 19.75 -28.68
C MET A 7 -74.90 19.52 -29.51
N LEU A 8 -74.98 19.67 -30.84
CA LEU A 8 -73.82 19.57 -31.72
C LEU A 8 -72.81 20.72 -31.50
N ILE A 9 -73.29 21.94 -31.25
CA ILE A 9 -72.44 23.10 -30.93
C ILE A 9 -71.74 22.91 -29.58
N ILE A 10 -72.47 22.46 -28.55
CA ILE A 10 -71.90 22.17 -27.23
C ILE A 10 -70.85 21.05 -27.33
N GLN A 11 -71.15 19.99 -28.10
CA GLN A 11 -70.22 18.87 -28.28
C GLN A 11 -68.96 19.29 -29.06
N LYS A 12 -69.08 20.17 -30.07
CA LYS A 12 -67.93 20.74 -30.77
C LYS A 12 -67.07 21.61 -29.87
N GLY A 13 -67.68 22.53 -29.10
CA GLY A 13 -66.93 23.39 -28.17
C GLY A 13 -66.24 22.61 -27.05
N ALA A 14 -66.87 21.55 -26.53
CA ALA A 14 -66.25 20.64 -25.58
C ALA A 14 -65.05 19.90 -26.20
N CYS A 15 -65.16 19.48 -27.46
CA CYS A 15 -64.08 18.81 -28.18
C CYS A 15 -62.88 19.73 -28.42
N GLU A 16 -63.11 20.99 -28.81
CA GLU A 16 -62.06 22.00 -29.00
C GLU A 16 -61.31 22.31 -27.69
N SER A 17 -62.03 22.42 -26.57
CA SER A 17 -61.41 22.60 -25.24
C SER A 17 -60.57 21.40 -24.83
N VAL A 18 -61.00 20.17 -25.14
CA VAL A 18 -60.24 18.95 -24.86
C VAL A 18 -58.98 18.90 -25.71
N ILE A 19 -59.08 19.22 -27.01
CA ILE A 19 -57.92 19.26 -27.92
C ILE A 19 -56.89 20.28 -27.42
N SER A 20 -57.31 21.50 -27.08
CA SER A 20 -56.39 22.53 -26.56
C SER A 20 -55.71 22.12 -25.24
N ALA A 21 -56.44 21.44 -24.35
CA ALA A 21 -55.85 20.90 -23.12
C ALA A 21 -54.83 19.78 -23.41
N LEU A 22 -55.12 18.91 -24.39
CA LEU A 22 -54.20 17.85 -24.81
C LEU A 22 -52.95 18.40 -25.49
N GLU A 23 -53.06 19.39 -26.36
CA GLU A 23 -51.91 20.08 -26.99
C GLU A 23 -51.03 20.77 -25.93
N THR A 24 -51.65 21.38 -24.91
CA THR A 24 -50.92 21.99 -23.79
C THR A 24 -50.19 20.92 -22.97
N LEU A 25 -50.85 19.80 -22.67
CA LEU A 25 -50.23 18.67 -21.96
C LEU A 25 -49.09 18.04 -22.77
N GLU A 26 -49.24 17.90 -24.08
CA GLU A 26 -48.20 17.40 -24.98
C GLU A 26 -46.99 18.35 -25.00
N SER A 27 -47.23 19.66 -25.08
CA SER A 27 -46.14 20.65 -24.99
C SER A 27 -45.43 20.61 -23.65
N LEU A 28 -46.16 20.42 -22.54
CA LEU A 28 -45.57 20.29 -21.21
C LEU A 28 -44.77 19.00 -21.06
N ALA A 29 -45.28 17.88 -21.59
CA ALA A 29 -44.59 16.60 -21.60
C ALA A 29 -43.28 16.66 -22.40
N ASN A 30 -43.30 17.26 -23.60
CA ASN A 30 -42.11 17.45 -24.43
C ASN A 30 -41.07 18.37 -23.77
N ASN A 31 -41.51 19.43 -23.10
CA ASN A 31 -40.59 20.30 -22.35
C ASN A 31 -39.97 19.56 -21.16
N ASN A 32 -40.77 18.78 -20.43
CA ASN A 32 -40.26 17.98 -19.31
C ASN A 32 -39.23 16.93 -19.78
N GLU A 33 -39.46 16.29 -20.93
CA GLU A 33 -38.51 15.35 -21.53
C GLU A 33 -37.18 16.03 -21.86
N ARG A 34 -37.21 17.21 -22.49
CA ARG A 34 -36.00 18.00 -22.78
C ARG A 34 -35.25 18.44 -21.51
N GLU A 35 -35.98 18.91 -20.50
CA GLU A 35 -35.39 19.29 -19.22
C GLU A 35 -34.74 18.07 -18.54
N ASN A 36 -35.36 16.89 -18.61
CA ASN A 36 -34.77 15.66 -18.09
C ASN A 36 -33.51 15.26 -18.86
N GLU A 37 -33.49 15.37 -20.18
CA GLU A 37 -32.28 15.16 -21.00
C GLU A 37 -31.16 16.13 -20.62
N GLU A 38 -31.48 17.41 -20.41
CA GLU A 38 -30.52 18.42 -19.97
C GLU A 38 -29.97 18.09 -18.58
N ILE A 39 -30.83 17.71 -17.62
CA ILE A 39 -30.42 17.27 -16.28
C ILE A 39 -29.46 16.08 -16.37
N LEU A 40 -29.77 15.08 -17.20
CA LEU A 40 -28.90 13.92 -17.41
C LEU A 40 -27.54 14.33 -18.01
N SER A 41 -27.54 15.29 -18.95
CA SER A 41 -26.30 15.79 -19.55
C SER A 41 -25.43 16.58 -18.55
N LEU A 42 -26.06 17.38 -17.69
CA LEU A 42 -25.41 18.12 -16.63
C LEU A 42 -24.85 17.19 -15.56
N GLN A 43 -25.61 16.16 -15.16
CA GLN A 43 -25.15 15.14 -14.22
C GLN A 43 -23.88 14.44 -14.73
N LYS A 44 -23.86 14.00 -16.00
CA LYS A 44 -22.66 13.41 -16.62
C LYS A 44 -21.48 14.39 -16.66
N THR A 45 -21.75 15.66 -16.90
CA THR A 45 -20.71 16.70 -16.93
C THR A 45 -20.13 16.95 -15.54
N VAL A 46 -20.98 16.99 -14.51
CA VAL A 46 -20.56 17.12 -13.11
C VAL A 46 -19.71 15.92 -12.70
N GLU A 47 -20.18 14.70 -12.98
CA GLU A 47 -19.44 13.48 -12.67
C GLU A 47 -18.05 13.49 -13.34
N ARG A 48 -17.96 13.86 -14.62
CA ARG A 48 -16.68 14.00 -15.34
C ARG A 48 -15.78 15.04 -14.68
N LEU A 49 -16.31 16.21 -14.32
CA LEU A 49 -15.54 17.28 -13.68
C LEU A 49 -15.08 16.90 -12.27
N GLU A 50 -15.88 16.15 -11.53
CA GLU A 50 -15.53 15.61 -10.22
C GLU A 50 -14.39 14.59 -10.33
N GLN A 51 -14.45 13.69 -11.30
CA GLN A 51 -13.36 12.76 -11.61
C GLN A 51 -12.08 13.51 -12.02
N GLU A 52 -12.19 14.53 -12.88
CA GLU A 52 -11.06 15.34 -13.31
C GLU A 52 -10.43 16.12 -12.14
N LYS A 53 -11.26 16.67 -11.24
CA LYS A 53 -10.81 17.34 -10.02
C LYS A 53 -10.06 16.36 -9.09
N GLN A 54 -10.59 15.16 -8.88
CA GLN A 54 -9.93 14.13 -8.06
C GLN A 54 -8.59 13.71 -8.69
N ALA A 55 -8.53 13.54 -10.01
CA ALA A 55 -7.30 13.20 -10.71
C ALA A 55 -6.22 14.28 -10.56
N ARG A 56 -6.59 15.57 -10.70
CA ARG A 56 -5.66 16.69 -10.48
C ARG A 56 -5.18 16.77 -9.02
N GLN A 57 -6.07 16.53 -8.06
CA GLN A 57 -5.68 16.50 -6.64
C GLN A 57 -4.66 15.39 -6.37
N LEU A 58 -4.88 14.20 -6.92
CA LEU A 58 -3.96 13.07 -6.78
C LEU A 58 -2.62 13.33 -7.48
N GLN A 59 -2.62 14.00 -8.64
CA GLN A 59 -1.40 14.43 -9.32
C GLN A 59 -0.62 15.46 -8.49
N THR A 60 -1.32 16.44 -7.91
CA THR A 60 -0.71 17.46 -7.06
C THR A 60 -0.08 16.84 -5.82
N ALA A 61 -0.80 15.93 -5.14
CA ALA A 61 -0.28 15.20 -3.99
C ALA A 61 0.97 14.37 -4.34
N LYS A 62 0.99 13.71 -5.51
CA LYS A 62 2.18 12.99 -6.00
C LYS A 62 3.37 13.92 -6.21
N PHE A 63 3.14 15.10 -6.79
CA PHE A 63 4.20 16.08 -7.00
C PHE A 63 4.73 16.64 -5.67
N GLU A 64 3.84 16.93 -4.72
CA GLU A 64 4.21 17.36 -3.37
C GLU A 64 5.02 16.27 -2.64
N GLU A 65 4.60 15.01 -2.71
CA GLU A 65 5.33 13.88 -2.14
C GLU A 65 6.71 13.70 -2.79
N GLN A 66 6.78 13.80 -4.12
CA GLN A 66 8.06 13.77 -4.85
C GLN A 66 8.98 14.91 -4.41
N ASN A 67 8.44 16.12 -4.22
CA ASN A 67 9.21 17.27 -3.77
C ASN A 67 9.68 17.11 -2.32
N ILE A 68 8.88 16.52 -1.44
CA ILE A 68 9.27 16.21 -0.05
C ILE A 68 10.42 15.20 -0.03
N TYR A 69 10.43 14.23 -0.95
CA TYR A 69 11.48 13.20 -1.00
C TYR A 69 12.76 13.67 -1.69
N LEU A 70 12.65 14.33 -2.84
CA LEU A 70 13.80 14.74 -3.66
C LEU A 70 14.34 16.12 -3.29
N GLY A 71 13.51 17.00 -2.72
CA GLY A 71 13.89 18.36 -2.32
C GLY A 71 15.12 18.39 -1.40
N PRO A 72 15.11 17.68 -0.26
CA PRO A 72 16.26 17.68 0.65
C PRO A 72 17.55 17.14 0.03
N GLN A 73 17.43 16.15 -0.88
CA GLN A 73 18.59 15.61 -1.59
C GLN A 73 19.15 16.62 -2.60
N ASN A 74 18.29 17.32 -3.33
CA ASN A 74 18.69 18.38 -4.25
C ASN A 74 19.34 19.55 -3.51
N ASP A 75 18.75 19.99 -2.39
CA ASP A 75 19.30 21.06 -1.54
C ASP A 75 20.69 20.68 -1.01
N LYS A 76 20.88 19.41 -0.63
CA LYS A 76 22.19 18.90 -0.21
C LYS A 76 23.22 18.96 -1.34
N ILE A 77 22.86 18.54 -2.56
CA ILE A 77 23.74 18.59 -3.73
C ILE A 77 24.12 20.04 -4.05
N VAL A 78 23.16 20.97 -3.98
CA VAL A 78 23.42 22.40 -4.18
C VAL A 78 24.39 22.93 -3.14
N MET A 79 24.19 22.59 -1.87
CA MET A 79 25.09 23.00 -0.78
C MET A 79 26.51 22.42 -0.93
N GLU A 80 26.64 21.16 -1.34
CA GLU A 80 27.93 20.51 -1.61
C GLU A 80 28.65 21.20 -2.80
N LEU A 81 27.92 21.55 -3.86
CA LEU A 81 28.45 22.31 -4.99
C LEU A 81 28.95 23.69 -4.57
N ASP A 82 28.17 24.43 -3.78
CA ASP A 82 28.53 25.76 -3.28
C ASP A 82 29.81 25.69 -2.41
N GLN A 83 29.93 24.66 -1.57
CA GLN A 83 31.13 24.46 -0.74
C GLN A 83 32.38 24.17 -1.57
N VAL A 84 32.24 23.35 -2.62
CA VAL A 84 33.34 23.06 -3.55
C VAL A 84 33.75 24.32 -4.31
N GLU A 85 32.78 25.12 -4.78
CA GLU A 85 33.04 26.40 -5.45
C GLU A 85 33.81 27.37 -4.55
N GLU A 86 33.41 27.49 -3.29
CA GLU A 86 34.06 28.39 -2.33
C GLU A 86 35.49 27.95 -2.01
N THR A 87 35.72 26.64 -1.94
CA THR A 87 37.07 26.07 -1.78
C THR A 87 37.95 26.42 -2.98
N TYR A 88 37.46 26.22 -4.21
CA TYR A 88 38.22 26.60 -5.40
C TYR A 88 38.49 28.10 -5.48
N LYS A 89 37.53 28.95 -5.09
CA LYS A 89 37.76 30.41 -5.02
C LYS A 89 38.89 30.74 -4.03
N LYS A 90 38.90 30.09 -2.87
CA LYS A 90 39.95 30.28 -1.86
C LYS A 90 41.31 29.86 -2.40
N ASP A 91 41.42 28.67 -2.98
CA ASP A 91 42.66 28.15 -3.55
C ASP A 91 43.19 29.04 -4.68
N ILE A 92 42.29 29.52 -5.57
CA ILE A 92 42.65 30.47 -6.63
C ILE A 92 43.23 31.76 -6.03
N ASN A 93 42.64 32.27 -4.96
CA ASN A 93 43.13 33.48 -4.30
C ASN A 93 44.48 33.26 -3.59
N GLU A 94 44.66 32.13 -2.93
CA GLU A 94 45.92 31.76 -2.27
C GLU A 94 47.05 31.58 -3.29
N LEU A 95 46.80 30.86 -4.39
CA LEU A 95 47.76 30.70 -5.48
C LEU A 95 48.12 32.04 -6.12
N ARG A 96 47.14 32.92 -6.34
CA ARG A 96 47.39 34.28 -6.84
C ARG A 96 48.27 35.09 -5.90
N LEU A 97 48.03 35.00 -4.58
CA LEU A 97 48.86 35.66 -3.57
C LEU A 97 50.28 35.09 -3.57
N MET A 98 50.43 33.77 -3.59
CA MET A 98 51.73 33.10 -3.64
C MET A 98 52.53 33.51 -4.88
N VAL A 99 51.90 33.53 -6.07
CA VAL A 99 52.53 33.98 -7.31
C VAL A 99 53.00 35.44 -7.17
N LYS A 100 52.17 36.32 -6.59
CA LYS A 100 52.55 37.72 -6.38
C LYS A 100 53.75 37.85 -5.43
N THR A 101 53.79 37.08 -4.35
CA THR A 101 54.91 37.05 -3.40
C THR A 101 56.18 36.53 -4.07
N LEU A 102 56.12 35.38 -4.74
CA LEU A 102 57.26 34.81 -5.46
C LEU A 102 57.77 35.74 -6.55
N MET A 103 56.89 36.43 -7.29
CA MET A 103 57.29 37.43 -8.28
C MET A 103 58.02 38.61 -7.62
N SER A 104 57.58 39.05 -6.44
CA SER A 104 58.26 40.11 -5.70
C SER A 104 59.62 39.68 -5.17
N GLU A 105 59.74 38.46 -4.64
CA GLU A 105 60.99 37.87 -4.17
C GLU A 105 61.98 37.62 -5.31
N ASN A 106 61.52 37.11 -6.45
CA ASN A 106 62.39 36.95 -7.62
C ASN A 106 62.91 38.30 -8.11
N LYS A 107 62.06 39.35 -8.07
CA LYS A 107 62.49 40.70 -8.42
C LYS A 107 63.55 41.21 -7.45
N THR A 108 63.37 41.03 -6.13
CA THR A 108 64.36 41.45 -5.13
C THR A 108 65.65 40.65 -5.24
N LEU A 109 65.59 39.32 -5.33
CA LEU A 109 66.76 38.46 -5.52
C LEU A 109 67.51 38.80 -6.81
N SER A 110 66.79 39.01 -7.92
CA SER A 110 67.40 39.39 -9.19
C SER A 110 68.10 40.75 -9.10
N THR A 111 67.54 41.73 -8.37
CA THR A 111 68.22 42.99 -8.08
C THR A 111 69.44 42.81 -7.17
N THR A 112 69.36 41.97 -6.14
CA THR A 112 70.46 41.72 -5.21
C THR A 112 71.63 41.01 -5.89
N VAL A 113 71.34 39.95 -6.67
CA VAL A 113 72.34 39.22 -7.47
C VAL A 113 73.00 40.14 -8.50
N SER A 114 72.23 41.02 -9.15
CA SER A 114 72.77 42.01 -10.09
C SER A 114 73.62 43.09 -9.41
N SER A 115 73.45 43.31 -8.09
CA SER A 115 74.18 44.30 -7.31
C SER A 115 75.41 43.75 -6.57
N LEU A 116 75.59 42.43 -6.54
CA LEU A 116 76.74 41.80 -5.91
C LEU A 116 77.97 41.85 -6.84
N PRO A 117 79.13 42.33 -6.36
CA PRO A 117 80.35 42.33 -7.16
C PRO A 117 80.82 40.90 -7.43
N ALA A 118 81.19 40.61 -8.68
CA ALA A 118 81.73 39.33 -9.12
C ALA A 118 83.19 39.14 -8.64
N SER A 119 83.43 39.15 -7.32
CA SER A 119 84.69 38.69 -6.73
C SER A 119 84.60 38.75 -5.20
N ALA A 120 84.78 37.62 -4.54
CA ALA A 120 85.30 37.56 -3.18
C ALA A 120 85.72 36.13 -2.84
N GLU A 121 86.80 35.65 -3.46
CA GLU A 121 87.73 34.79 -2.74
C GLU A 121 88.52 35.70 -1.78
N SER A 122 88.42 35.48 -0.47
CA SER A 122 89.45 35.95 0.46
C SER A 122 89.49 35.09 1.73
N PRO A 123 90.68 34.58 2.11
CA PRO A 123 90.86 33.64 3.21
C PRO A 123 91.07 34.38 4.54
N THR A 124 90.34 33.99 5.58
CA THR A 124 90.68 34.36 6.96
C THR A 124 90.49 33.15 7.88
N THR A 125 91.45 32.23 7.79
CA THR A 125 91.60 31.08 8.69
C THR A 125 92.93 31.24 9.42
N ALA A 126 92.96 31.76 10.65
CA ALA A 126 94.17 31.63 11.49
C ALA A 126 94.01 31.95 13.00
N ALA A 127 92.91 32.52 13.48
CA ALA A 127 92.73 32.75 14.92
C ALA A 127 91.24 32.65 15.29
N MET A 128 90.71 31.42 15.29
CA MET A 128 89.39 31.15 15.87
C MET A 128 89.60 30.81 17.35
N HIS A 129 88.95 31.58 18.21
CA HIS A 129 89.17 31.58 19.65
C HIS A 129 88.68 30.27 20.27
N GLU A 130 89.28 29.84 21.38
CA GLU A 130 88.84 28.67 22.17
C GLU A 130 87.33 28.72 22.51
N GLU A 131 86.78 29.93 22.62
CA GLU A 131 85.36 30.22 22.78
C GLU A 131 84.50 29.78 21.58
N ASP A 132 84.98 29.96 20.34
CA ASP A 132 84.29 29.50 19.13
C ASP A 132 84.21 27.97 19.08
N VAL A 133 85.26 27.28 19.56
CA VAL A 133 85.29 25.82 19.67
C VAL A 133 84.32 25.30 20.73
N LYS A 134 84.23 25.98 21.89
CA LYS A 134 83.24 25.67 22.93
C LYS A 134 81.81 25.87 22.42
N LEU A 135 81.53 27.00 21.77
CA LEU A 135 80.23 27.29 21.16
C LEU A 135 79.85 26.22 20.12
N MET A 136 80.82 25.77 19.30
CA MET A 136 80.61 24.68 18.35
C MET A 136 80.20 23.36 19.03
N PHE A 137 80.78 23.05 20.18
CA PHE A 137 80.44 21.85 20.93
C PHE A 137 79.02 21.92 21.52
N GLU A 138 78.65 23.08 22.08
CA GLU A 138 77.30 23.35 22.59
C GLU A 138 76.24 23.28 21.48
N LEU A 139 76.51 23.92 20.33
CA LEU A 139 75.64 23.85 19.15
C LEU A 139 75.49 22.42 18.64
N LYS A 140 76.56 21.62 18.66
CA LYS A 140 76.52 20.21 18.28
C LYS A 140 75.68 19.39 19.26
N GLU A 141 75.78 19.65 20.56
CA GLU A 141 74.96 18.98 21.57
C GLU A 141 73.48 19.35 21.42
N MET A 142 73.17 20.64 21.23
CA MET A 142 71.80 21.10 20.97
C MET A 142 71.23 20.51 19.68
N SER A 143 72.03 20.48 18.61
CA SER A 143 71.65 19.85 17.34
C SER A 143 71.35 18.36 17.52
N HIS A 144 72.13 17.65 18.35
CA HIS A 144 71.87 16.26 18.66
C HIS A 144 70.56 16.08 19.44
N LYS A 145 70.30 16.92 20.45
CA LYS A 145 69.04 16.93 21.22
C LYS A 145 67.84 17.18 20.30
N GLN A 146 67.90 18.21 19.46
CA GLN A 146 66.85 18.51 18.49
C GLN A 146 66.62 17.35 17.50
N LYS A 147 67.69 16.67 17.06
CA LYS A 147 67.55 15.50 16.18
C LYS A 147 66.83 14.34 16.87
N GLU A 148 67.09 14.08 18.15
CA GLU A 148 66.38 13.04 18.90
C GLU A 148 64.92 13.44 19.18
N GLU A 149 64.66 14.72 19.47
CA GLU A 149 63.30 15.25 19.62
C GLU A 149 62.48 15.14 18.32
N ILE A 150 63.07 15.48 17.18
CA ILE A 150 62.44 15.29 15.86
C ILE A 150 62.09 13.81 15.64
N LYS A 151 62.99 12.88 15.98
CA LYS A 151 62.69 11.44 15.86
C LYS A 151 61.58 10.99 16.81
N ALA A 152 61.50 11.56 18.01
CA ALA A 152 60.41 11.26 18.95
C ALA A 152 59.07 11.72 18.37
N LEU A 153 58.99 12.99 17.96
CA LEU A 153 57.80 13.55 17.32
C LEU A 153 57.40 12.81 16.04
N GLN A 154 58.36 12.35 15.24
CA GLN A 154 58.08 11.52 14.06
C GLN A 154 57.39 10.19 14.43
N ARG A 155 57.84 9.52 15.50
CA ARG A 155 57.17 8.30 15.98
C ARG A 155 55.77 8.57 16.48
N ASP A 156 55.56 9.68 17.19
CA ASP A 156 54.23 10.07 17.67
C ASP A 156 53.29 10.35 16.49
N VAL A 157 53.77 11.04 15.45
CA VAL A 157 53.01 11.29 14.22
C VAL A 157 52.65 9.99 13.51
N GLU A 158 53.58 9.05 13.38
CA GLU A 158 53.32 7.72 12.80
C GLU A 158 52.28 6.93 13.62
N GLN A 159 52.36 7.02 14.95
CA GLN A 159 51.37 6.40 15.83
C GLN A 159 49.98 7.01 15.65
N TYR A 160 49.88 8.34 15.67
CA TYR A 160 48.59 9.02 15.46
C TYR A 160 48.02 8.75 14.06
N ALA A 161 48.86 8.63 13.03
CA ALA A 161 48.41 8.24 11.70
C ALA A 161 47.75 6.86 11.70
N CYS A 162 48.37 5.87 12.36
CA CYS A 162 47.79 4.53 12.52
C CYS A 162 46.48 4.54 13.32
N GLU A 163 46.40 5.34 14.40
CA GLU A 163 45.17 5.50 15.18
C GLU A 163 44.03 6.12 14.34
N VAL A 164 44.34 7.13 13.53
CA VAL A 164 43.38 7.75 12.60
C VAL A 164 42.88 6.73 11.58
N GLU A 165 43.75 5.93 10.96
CA GLU A 165 43.35 4.88 10.02
C GLU A 165 42.44 3.82 10.69
N ASN A 166 42.73 3.43 11.92
CA ASN A 166 41.90 2.48 12.67
C ASN A 166 40.51 3.05 12.99
N LEU A 167 40.43 4.34 13.35
CA LEU A 167 39.17 5.03 13.59
C LEU A 167 38.36 5.19 12.29
N GLN A 168 39.02 5.55 11.19
CA GLN A 168 38.38 5.63 9.87
C GLN A 168 37.77 4.29 9.46
N ASN A 169 38.52 3.19 9.60
CA ASN A 169 38.01 1.83 9.35
C ASN A 169 36.80 1.47 10.23
N SER A 170 36.80 1.93 11.48
CA SER A 170 35.68 1.71 12.40
C SER A 170 34.44 2.51 12.01
N ILE A 171 34.63 3.77 11.59
CA ILE A 171 33.57 4.64 11.07
C ILE A 171 32.96 4.03 9.80
N GLU A 172 33.77 3.54 8.85
CA GLU A 172 33.26 2.90 7.64
C GLU A 172 32.40 1.67 7.93
N LYS A 173 32.81 0.84 8.91
CA LYS A 173 32.01 -0.31 9.35
C LYS A 173 30.66 0.13 9.92
N LEU A 174 30.65 1.18 10.75
CA LEU A 174 29.41 1.74 11.32
C LEU A 174 28.50 2.33 10.24
N ILE A 175 29.06 3.00 9.22
CA ILE A 175 28.29 3.51 8.08
C ILE A 175 27.59 2.36 7.35
N ARG A 176 28.32 1.28 7.00
CA ARG A 176 27.73 0.10 6.33
C ARG A 176 26.63 -0.56 7.16
N GLN A 177 26.83 -0.69 8.47
CA GLN A 177 25.82 -1.23 9.38
C GLN A 177 24.57 -0.33 9.45
N ASN A 178 24.75 0.99 9.47
CA ASN A 178 23.64 1.93 9.48
C ASN A 178 22.84 1.88 8.16
N GLU A 179 23.52 1.81 7.02
CA GLU A 179 22.86 1.60 5.72
C GLU A 179 22.03 0.31 5.68
N GLU A 180 22.56 -0.79 6.22
CA GLU A 180 21.83 -2.06 6.32
C GLU A 180 20.60 -1.93 7.23
N LEU A 181 20.72 -1.25 8.36
CA LEU A 181 19.59 -0.99 9.27
C LEU A 181 18.52 -0.12 8.61
N LEU A 182 18.91 0.90 7.84
CA LEU A 182 17.98 1.74 7.08
C LEU A 182 17.22 0.92 6.02
N ARG A 183 17.91 0.02 5.30
CA ARG A 183 17.26 -0.91 4.36
C ARG A 183 16.28 -1.85 5.07
N LYS A 184 16.67 -2.43 6.20
CA LYS A 184 15.80 -3.30 7.02
C LYS A 184 14.58 -2.54 7.54
N ASN A 185 14.76 -1.33 8.06
CA ASN A 185 13.67 -0.49 8.54
C ASN A 185 12.68 -0.17 7.42
N THR A 186 13.18 0.20 6.24
CA THR A 186 12.33 0.46 5.06
C THR A 186 11.53 -0.78 4.65
N SER A 187 12.15 -1.97 4.67
CA SER A 187 11.47 -3.24 4.39
C SER A 187 10.39 -3.56 5.42
N LEU A 188 10.70 -3.43 6.70
CA LEU A 188 9.74 -3.63 7.80
C LEU A 188 8.57 -2.64 7.72
N GLN A 189 8.83 -1.39 7.36
CA GLN A 189 7.78 -0.39 7.20
C GLN A 189 6.85 -0.73 6.03
N LYS A 190 7.38 -1.26 4.92
CA LYS A 190 6.57 -1.77 3.79
C LYS A 190 5.71 -2.96 4.24
N GLN A 191 6.30 -3.93 4.95
CA GLN A 191 5.55 -5.07 5.50
C GLN A 191 4.45 -4.62 6.47
N GLY A 192 4.75 -3.64 7.34
CA GLY A 192 3.76 -3.05 8.24
C GLY A 192 2.58 -2.42 7.51
N ARG A 193 2.81 -1.71 6.40
CA ARG A 193 1.74 -1.17 5.55
C ARG A 193 0.88 -2.28 4.93
N MET A 194 1.51 -3.31 4.35
CA MET A 194 0.80 -4.46 3.78
C MET A 194 -0.12 -5.14 4.81
N ILE A 195 0.39 -5.39 6.02
CA ILE A 195 -0.41 -6.01 7.09
C ILE A 195 -1.60 -5.14 7.50
N VAL A 196 -1.43 -3.81 7.54
CA VAL A 196 -2.53 -2.88 7.84
C VAL A 196 -3.58 -2.91 6.74
N GLU A 197 -3.18 -2.93 5.47
CA GLU A 197 -4.08 -3.05 4.32
C GLU A 197 -4.85 -4.38 4.33
N GLU A 198 -4.16 -5.50 4.57
CA GLU A 198 -4.80 -6.82 4.71
C GLU A 198 -5.79 -6.86 5.89
N LYS A 199 -5.42 -6.27 7.04
CA LYS A 199 -6.32 -6.13 8.18
C LYS A 199 -7.57 -5.33 7.82
N MET A 200 -7.43 -4.21 7.11
CA MET A 200 -8.55 -3.39 6.67
C MET A 200 -9.47 -4.13 5.69
N GLU A 201 -8.90 -4.91 4.77
CA GLU A 201 -9.65 -5.76 3.84
C GLU A 201 -10.46 -6.84 4.59
N ILE A 202 -9.85 -7.51 5.58
CA ILE A 202 -10.55 -8.50 6.41
C ILE A 202 -11.69 -7.85 7.20
N ILE A 203 -11.48 -6.67 7.77
CA ILE A 203 -12.54 -5.92 8.49
C ILE A 203 -13.71 -5.61 7.55
N ARG A 204 -13.46 -5.10 6.35
CA ARG A 204 -14.53 -4.82 5.37
C ARG A 204 -15.30 -6.08 4.97
N ARG A 205 -14.62 -7.21 4.81
CA ARG A 205 -15.30 -8.51 4.54
C ARG A 205 -16.15 -8.94 5.73
N LEU A 206 -15.64 -8.79 6.94
CA LEU A 206 -16.35 -9.11 8.17
C LEU A 206 -17.63 -8.27 8.30
N GLU A 207 -17.53 -6.96 8.15
CA GLU A 207 -18.67 -6.01 8.17
C GLU A 207 -19.75 -6.42 7.16
N LYS A 208 -19.35 -6.71 5.91
CA LYS A 208 -20.30 -7.18 4.88
C LYS A 208 -21.00 -8.48 5.28
N THR A 209 -20.28 -9.43 5.89
CA THR A 209 -20.90 -10.67 6.37
C THR A 209 -21.79 -10.46 7.59
N GLU A 210 -21.48 -9.50 8.44
CA GLU A 210 -22.30 -9.13 9.60
C GLU A 210 -23.61 -8.47 9.15
N GLU A 211 -23.55 -7.55 8.19
CA GLU A 211 -24.74 -6.96 7.56
C GLU A 211 -25.65 -8.02 6.93
N ALA A 212 -25.09 -8.97 6.18
CA ALA A 212 -25.84 -10.08 5.61
C ALA A 212 -26.50 -10.95 6.70
N ASN A 213 -25.78 -11.24 7.79
CA ASN A 213 -26.35 -11.96 8.93
C ASN A 213 -27.49 -11.20 9.60
N ILE A 214 -27.38 -9.88 9.76
CA ILE A 214 -28.45 -9.05 10.30
C ILE A 214 -29.70 -9.12 9.40
N GLN A 215 -29.51 -9.06 8.07
CA GLN A 215 -30.60 -9.19 7.11
C GLN A 215 -31.28 -10.56 7.19
N LEU A 216 -30.51 -11.65 7.23
CA LEU A 216 -31.04 -13.00 7.38
C LEU A 216 -31.84 -13.16 8.69
N ARG A 217 -31.34 -12.60 9.80
CA ARG A 217 -32.05 -12.64 11.10
C ARG A 217 -33.38 -11.88 11.04
N ARG A 218 -33.45 -10.75 10.33
CA ARG A 218 -34.71 -10.02 10.11
C ARG A 218 -35.70 -10.85 9.31
N MET A 219 -35.27 -11.41 8.18
CA MET A 219 -36.13 -12.27 7.35
C MET A 219 -36.63 -13.50 8.10
N LEU A 220 -35.77 -14.12 8.93
CA LEU A 220 -36.16 -15.23 9.79
C LEU A 220 -37.24 -14.80 10.79
N SER A 221 -37.06 -13.65 11.45
CA SER A 221 -38.04 -13.11 12.39
C SER A 221 -39.38 -12.78 11.71
N ASP A 222 -39.36 -12.24 10.49
CA ASP A 222 -40.58 -11.95 9.74
C ASP A 222 -41.29 -13.24 9.29
N THR A 223 -40.51 -14.24 8.88
CA THR A 223 -41.02 -15.58 8.54
C THR A 223 -41.63 -16.26 9.78
N ASP A 224 -40.97 -16.19 10.94
CA ASP A 224 -41.47 -16.71 12.21
C ASP A 224 -42.78 -16.02 12.62
N ARG A 225 -42.89 -14.71 12.40
CA ARG A 225 -44.14 -13.96 12.63
C ARG A 225 -45.25 -14.46 11.70
N ALA A 226 -44.97 -14.57 10.40
CA ALA A 226 -45.94 -15.08 9.43
C ALA A 226 -46.40 -16.51 9.76
N CYS A 227 -45.49 -17.39 10.18
CA CYS A 227 -45.81 -18.74 10.65
C CYS A 227 -46.75 -18.74 11.86
N LYS A 228 -46.50 -17.87 12.86
CA LYS A 228 -47.38 -17.73 14.03
C LYS A 228 -48.76 -17.19 13.65
N ASP A 229 -48.82 -16.18 12.79
CA ASP A 229 -50.08 -15.59 12.33
C ASP A 229 -50.93 -16.62 11.57
N LEU A 230 -50.30 -17.43 10.70
CA LEU A 230 -50.96 -18.54 10.00
C LEU A 230 -51.46 -19.62 10.98
N GLN A 231 -50.66 -19.99 11.98
CA GLN A 231 -51.06 -20.96 13.01
C GLN A 231 -52.25 -20.44 13.84
N GLN A 232 -52.23 -19.16 14.22
CA GLN A 232 -53.32 -18.53 14.95
C GLN A 232 -54.59 -18.44 14.10
N ALA A 233 -54.48 -18.04 12.83
CA ALA A 233 -55.60 -18.00 11.89
C ALA A 233 -56.22 -19.39 11.69
N SER A 234 -55.38 -20.44 11.59
CA SER A 234 -55.83 -21.83 11.53
C SER A 234 -56.58 -22.24 12.81
N GLN A 235 -56.05 -21.89 13.99
CA GLN A 235 -56.68 -22.21 15.27
C GLN A 235 -58.03 -21.50 15.47
N VAL A 236 -58.13 -20.22 15.09
CA VAL A 236 -59.38 -19.45 15.12
C VAL A 236 -60.40 -20.05 14.13
N ARG A 237 -59.96 -20.45 12.94
CA ARG A 237 -60.81 -21.16 11.97
C ARG A 237 -61.36 -22.45 12.58
N LEU A 238 -60.50 -23.29 13.16
CA LEU A 238 -60.89 -24.54 13.83
C LEU A 238 -61.90 -24.31 14.98
N MET A 239 -61.68 -23.30 15.84
CA MET A 239 -62.65 -22.94 16.88
C MET A 239 -63.98 -22.44 16.31
N GLY A 240 -63.93 -21.58 15.29
CA GLY A 240 -65.12 -21.09 14.60
C GLY A 240 -65.95 -22.22 13.99
N CYS A 241 -65.28 -23.18 13.32
CA CYS A 241 -65.93 -24.38 12.79
C CYS A 241 -66.54 -25.24 13.91
N SER A 242 -65.84 -25.41 15.04
CA SER A 242 -66.36 -26.16 16.20
C SER A 242 -67.62 -25.51 16.77
N LEU A 243 -67.64 -24.18 16.91
CA LEU A 243 -68.81 -23.45 17.43
C LEU A 243 -69.99 -23.52 16.45
N VAL A 244 -69.75 -23.43 15.14
CA VAL A 244 -70.79 -23.60 14.11
C VAL A 244 -71.39 -25.01 14.15
N LEU A 245 -70.56 -26.04 14.34
CA LEU A 245 -71.01 -27.43 14.50
C LEU A 245 -71.80 -27.67 15.79
N GLU A 246 -71.57 -26.88 16.84
CA GLU A 246 -72.27 -26.92 18.11
C GLU A 246 -73.64 -26.23 18.04
N ILE A 247 -73.72 -25.08 17.36
CA ILE A 247 -74.96 -24.30 17.17
C ILE A 247 -75.89 -24.94 16.13
N CYS A 248 -75.33 -25.57 15.09
CA CYS A 248 -76.09 -26.19 14.00
C CYS A 248 -75.65 -27.66 13.77
N PRO A 249 -76.10 -28.62 14.61
CA PRO A 249 -75.66 -30.03 14.55
C PRO A 249 -75.96 -30.75 13.23
N GLN A 250 -76.91 -30.20 12.46
CA GLN A 250 -77.41 -30.74 11.19
C GLN A 250 -76.37 -30.59 10.05
N LEU A 251 -75.40 -29.68 10.18
CA LEU A 251 -74.30 -29.50 9.22
C LEU A 251 -73.08 -30.39 9.50
N ARG A 252 -73.14 -31.26 10.51
CA ARG A 252 -72.03 -32.18 10.85
C ARG A 252 -71.59 -33.11 9.71
N PRO A 253 -72.47 -33.65 8.85
CA PRO A 253 -72.05 -34.49 7.73
C PRO A 253 -71.41 -33.70 6.58
N THR A 254 -71.63 -32.38 6.50
CA THR A 254 -71.15 -31.52 5.40
C THR A 254 -69.93 -30.69 5.76
N PHE A 255 -69.66 -30.48 7.05
CA PHE A 255 -68.49 -29.74 7.53
C PHE A 255 -67.32 -30.70 7.86
N GLN A 256 -66.79 -31.38 6.84
CA GLN A 256 -65.49 -32.03 6.94
C GLN A 256 -64.41 -30.95 6.77
N LEU A 257 -63.46 -30.88 7.71
CA LEU A 257 -62.24 -30.08 7.60
C LEU A 257 -61.35 -30.68 6.50
N ASP A 258 -61.72 -30.44 5.24
CA ASP A 258 -61.09 -31.01 4.04
C ASP A 258 -60.05 -30.10 3.38
N ASP A 259 -59.73 -28.94 3.97
CA ASP A 259 -58.66 -28.07 3.45
C ASP A 259 -57.28 -28.35 4.08
N GLU A 260 -57.12 -29.45 4.81
CA GLU A 260 -55.79 -29.94 5.18
C GLU A 260 -55.34 -30.93 4.09
N PRO A 261 -54.24 -30.67 3.35
CA PRO A 261 -53.80 -31.58 2.29
C PRO A 261 -53.40 -32.91 2.93
N ARG A 262 -54.31 -33.89 2.86
CA ARG A 262 -54.08 -35.25 3.34
C ARG A 262 -53.41 -36.04 2.21
N PHE A 263 -52.09 -35.93 2.12
CA PHE A 263 -51.34 -36.83 1.27
C PHE A 263 -51.52 -38.25 1.78
N THR A 264 -51.84 -39.18 0.89
CA THR A 264 -51.82 -40.59 1.24
C THR A 264 -50.37 -41.02 1.53
N LEU A 265 -50.17 -42.04 2.36
CA LEU A 265 -48.83 -42.61 2.59
C LEU A 265 -48.16 -43.08 1.29
N ALA A 266 -48.95 -43.37 0.25
CA ALA A 266 -48.45 -43.70 -1.08
C ALA A 266 -47.88 -42.46 -1.78
N GLU A 267 -48.64 -41.36 -1.83
CA GLU A 267 -48.20 -40.10 -2.42
C GLU A 267 -46.95 -39.54 -1.72
N LEU A 268 -46.89 -39.63 -0.39
CA LEU A 268 -45.71 -39.16 0.35
C LEU A 268 -44.47 -39.99 0.02
N ARG A 269 -44.62 -41.32 -0.17
CA ARG A 269 -43.51 -42.19 -0.60
C ARG A 269 -43.07 -41.87 -2.02
N GLU A 270 -44.03 -41.61 -2.91
CA GLU A 270 -43.77 -41.27 -4.31
C GLU A 270 -43.01 -39.93 -4.41
N VAL A 271 -43.48 -38.88 -3.72
CA VAL A 271 -42.80 -37.58 -3.65
C VAL A 271 -41.41 -37.69 -3.02
N LEU A 272 -41.23 -38.51 -1.98
CA LEU A 272 -39.90 -38.74 -1.39
C LEU A 272 -38.96 -39.47 -2.35
N GLN A 273 -39.48 -40.41 -3.13
CA GLN A 273 -38.71 -41.14 -4.13
C GLN A 273 -38.33 -40.22 -5.29
N GLU A 274 -39.26 -39.40 -5.79
CA GLU A 274 -39.00 -38.36 -6.77
C GLU A 274 -37.96 -37.35 -6.26
N LYS A 275 -38.10 -36.87 -5.01
CA LYS A 275 -37.12 -35.98 -4.38
C LYS A 275 -35.72 -36.59 -4.35
N ASN A 276 -35.61 -37.88 -4.04
CA ASN A 276 -34.31 -38.56 -4.00
C ASN A 276 -33.70 -38.72 -5.40
N VAL A 277 -34.52 -39.03 -6.42
CA VAL A 277 -34.08 -39.09 -7.82
C VAL A 277 -33.60 -37.70 -8.29
N LEU A 278 -34.39 -36.65 -8.03
CA LEU A 278 -34.04 -35.28 -8.37
C LEU A 278 -32.78 -34.81 -7.64
N LYS A 279 -32.60 -35.19 -6.38
CA LYS A 279 -31.38 -34.89 -5.63
C LYS A 279 -30.14 -35.54 -6.26
N GLY A 280 -30.25 -36.79 -6.72
CA GLY A 280 -29.18 -37.44 -7.48
C GLY A 280 -28.89 -36.70 -8.79
N ARG A 281 -29.94 -36.30 -9.51
CA ARG A 281 -29.79 -35.55 -10.77
C ARG A 281 -29.18 -34.16 -10.57
N VAL A 282 -29.51 -33.48 -9.47
CA VAL A 282 -28.89 -32.20 -9.10
C VAL A 282 -27.41 -32.40 -8.80
N MET A 283 -27.02 -33.45 -8.07
CA MET A 283 -25.60 -33.73 -7.83
C MET A 283 -24.83 -33.98 -9.14
N GLU A 284 -25.39 -34.75 -10.07
CA GLU A 284 -24.80 -34.97 -11.40
C GLU A 284 -24.65 -33.65 -12.17
N LEU A 285 -25.70 -32.82 -12.19
CA LEU A 285 -25.68 -31.54 -12.88
C LEU A 285 -24.72 -30.54 -12.23
N GLU A 286 -24.62 -30.52 -10.89
CA GLU A 286 -23.64 -29.71 -10.15
C GLU A 286 -22.20 -30.16 -10.48
N GLU A 287 -21.94 -31.46 -10.59
CA GLU A 287 -20.66 -32.01 -11.03
C GLU A 287 -20.34 -31.63 -12.49
N GLU A 288 -21.31 -31.72 -13.40
CA GLU A 288 -21.17 -31.28 -14.78
C GLU A 288 -20.89 -29.77 -14.86
N LEU A 289 -21.58 -28.95 -14.05
CA LEU A 289 -21.41 -27.50 -14.02
C LEU A 289 -20.03 -27.11 -13.46
N GLU A 290 -19.55 -27.81 -12.42
CA GLU A 290 -18.22 -27.62 -11.86
C GLU A 290 -17.13 -28.01 -12.89
N ASN A 291 -17.38 -29.04 -13.71
CA ASN A 291 -16.50 -29.46 -14.81
C ASN A 291 -16.50 -28.52 -16.02
N LEU A 292 -17.57 -27.73 -16.19
CA LEU A 292 -17.72 -26.74 -17.27
C LEU A 292 -17.38 -25.30 -16.83
N ARG A 293 -17.17 -25.07 -15.52
CA ARG A 293 -16.78 -23.77 -14.98
C ARG A 293 -15.43 -23.34 -15.56
N PRO A 294 -15.35 -22.19 -16.25
CA PRO A 294 -14.08 -21.67 -16.77
C PRO A 294 -13.18 -21.36 -15.57
N GLY A 295 -12.15 -22.18 -15.40
CA GLY A 295 -11.24 -22.12 -14.25
C GLY A 295 -10.72 -23.48 -13.76
N ARG A 296 -11.41 -24.60 -14.02
CA ARG A 296 -10.91 -25.95 -13.66
C ARG A 296 -10.04 -26.57 -14.75
N LYS A 297 -10.47 -26.47 -16.02
CA LYS A 297 -9.73 -26.96 -17.20
C LYS A 297 -8.49 -26.12 -17.57
N GLU A 298 -8.41 -24.87 -17.10
CA GLU A 298 -7.20 -24.03 -17.20
C GLU A 298 -6.19 -24.43 -16.13
N ARG A 299 -6.62 -24.65 -14.88
CA ARG A 299 -5.74 -25.11 -13.79
C ARG A 299 -5.15 -26.51 -14.04
N GLU A 300 -5.95 -27.46 -14.54
CA GLU A 300 -5.46 -28.81 -14.86
C GLU A 300 -4.60 -28.84 -16.15
N ARG A 301 -4.74 -27.86 -17.07
CA ARG A 301 -3.83 -27.72 -18.23
C ARG A 301 -2.55 -26.95 -17.90
N GLU A 302 -2.61 -25.96 -17.02
CA GLU A 302 -1.41 -25.26 -16.53
C GLU A 302 -0.51 -26.18 -15.69
N ASP A 303 -1.11 -27.10 -14.92
CA ASP A 303 -0.36 -28.13 -14.17
C ASP A 303 0.21 -29.26 -15.06
N LEU A 304 -0.31 -29.47 -16.28
CA LEU A 304 0.13 -30.54 -17.19
C LEU A 304 0.89 -30.06 -18.44
N LEU A 305 0.98 -28.76 -18.70
CA LEU A 305 1.70 -28.17 -19.84
C LEU A 305 2.96 -27.38 -19.43
N SER A 306 3.36 -27.42 -18.16
CA SER A 306 4.62 -26.83 -17.70
C SER A 306 5.87 -27.70 -18.00
N ASP A 307 5.80 -28.55 -19.03
CA ASP A 307 6.87 -29.48 -19.44
C ASP A 307 7.46 -29.08 -20.82
N GLU A 308 7.64 -27.77 -21.06
CA GLU A 308 8.48 -27.28 -22.16
C GLU A 308 9.84 -26.80 -21.60
N PRO A 309 10.98 -27.35 -22.05
CA PRO A 309 12.28 -26.93 -21.56
C PRO A 309 12.58 -25.50 -22.03
N PRO A 310 12.98 -24.57 -21.14
CA PRO A 310 13.39 -23.24 -21.56
C PRO A 310 14.65 -23.36 -22.39
N ARG A 311 14.61 -22.76 -23.57
CA ARG A 311 15.78 -22.49 -24.39
C ARG A 311 16.72 -21.60 -23.59
N THR A 312 18.01 -21.91 -23.67
CA THR A 312 19.11 -21.11 -23.18
C THR A 312 19.00 -19.69 -23.71
N ASP A 313 18.66 -18.74 -22.83
CA ASP A 313 19.04 -17.34 -23.00
C ASP A 313 19.72 -16.91 -21.69
N GLU A 314 20.96 -16.46 -21.81
CA GLU A 314 21.84 -16.11 -20.70
C GLU A 314 21.38 -14.77 -20.11
N GLY A 315 20.75 -14.75 -18.93
CA GLY A 315 20.48 -13.45 -18.31
C GLY A 315 19.68 -13.34 -17.02
N GLU A 316 18.93 -14.36 -16.57
CA GLU A 316 18.07 -14.18 -15.38
C GLU A 316 18.62 -14.89 -14.13
N GLU A 317 18.95 -14.06 -13.14
CA GLU A 317 19.44 -14.42 -11.82
C GLU A 317 18.37 -15.22 -11.05
N MET A 318 18.61 -16.52 -10.89
CA MET A 318 17.66 -17.47 -10.30
C MET A 318 17.51 -17.21 -8.79
N LEU A 319 16.33 -16.74 -8.36
CA LEU A 319 16.02 -16.51 -6.95
C LEU A 319 15.94 -17.84 -6.19
N VAL A 320 17.00 -18.18 -5.46
CA VAL A 320 17.04 -19.35 -4.57
C VAL A 320 16.28 -19.00 -3.28
N TYR A 321 15.02 -19.40 -3.19
CA TYR A 321 14.30 -19.41 -1.93
C TYR A 321 14.86 -20.52 -1.05
N GLY A 322 15.44 -20.14 0.10
CA GLY A 322 15.89 -21.08 1.12
C GLY A 322 14.75 -21.99 1.61
N PRO A 323 15.08 -23.15 2.21
CA PRO A 323 14.08 -24.11 2.65
C PRO A 323 13.06 -23.45 3.57
N LEU A 324 11.77 -23.64 3.22
CA LEU A 324 10.63 -23.05 3.92
C LEU A 324 10.73 -23.35 5.43
N PRO A 325 10.59 -22.35 6.33
CA PRO A 325 10.63 -22.59 7.77
C PRO A 325 9.57 -23.63 8.15
N ARG A 326 10.03 -24.81 8.55
CA ARG A 326 9.13 -25.91 8.92
C ARG A 326 8.46 -25.56 10.24
N GLU A 327 7.16 -25.78 10.34
CA GLU A 327 6.44 -25.54 11.60
C GLU A 327 7.07 -26.38 12.73
N PRO A 328 7.22 -25.82 13.94
CA PRO A 328 7.75 -26.56 15.08
C PRO A 328 6.91 -27.82 15.32
N ASP A 329 7.58 -28.96 15.58
CA ASP A 329 6.92 -30.26 15.79
C ASP A 329 5.88 -30.23 16.93
N GLU A 330 6.01 -29.28 17.87
CA GLU A 330 5.06 -29.02 18.95
C GLU A 330 3.67 -28.60 18.45
N LYS A 331 3.58 -27.93 17.30
CA LYS A 331 2.31 -27.58 16.64
C LYS A 331 1.72 -28.73 15.84
N LEU A 332 2.57 -29.53 15.19
CA LEU A 332 2.15 -30.68 14.39
C LEU A 332 1.65 -31.84 15.25
N TYR A 333 2.20 -32.01 16.46
CA TYR A 333 1.82 -33.08 17.37
C TYR A 333 1.55 -32.59 18.80
N PRO A 334 0.51 -31.78 19.04
CA PRO A 334 0.27 -31.18 20.36
C PRO A 334 0.12 -32.21 21.49
N TRP A 335 -0.41 -33.40 21.20
CA TRP A 335 -0.59 -34.50 22.16
C TRP A 335 0.71 -35.19 22.58
N LYS A 336 1.82 -35.01 21.83
CA LYS A 336 3.14 -35.54 22.22
C LYS A 336 3.84 -34.66 23.27
N TYR A 337 3.41 -33.41 23.40
CA TYR A 337 4.02 -32.40 24.27
C TYR A 337 3.07 -31.88 25.35
N GLU A 338 1.90 -32.50 25.52
CA GLU A 338 1.07 -32.29 26.70
C GLU A 338 1.89 -32.60 27.95
N ARG A 339 2.14 -31.56 28.76
CA ARG A 339 2.90 -31.67 30.01
C ARG A 339 2.17 -32.66 30.91
N LYS A 340 2.76 -33.84 31.12
CA LYS A 340 2.43 -34.69 32.26
C LYS A 340 2.77 -33.92 33.52
N ASP A 341 1.73 -33.57 34.28
CA ASP A 341 1.72 -32.97 35.60
C ASP A 341 2.75 -31.85 35.83
N SER A 342 2.31 -30.60 35.65
CA SER A 342 3.01 -29.46 36.25
C SER A 342 3.06 -29.68 37.77
N GLY A 343 4.23 -30.10 38.28
CA GLY A 343 4.52 -30.29 39.70
C GLY A 343 4.54 -29.00 40.53
N VAL A 344 3.61 -28.08 40.27
CA VAL A 344 3.36 -26.92 41.11
C VAL A 344 2.32 -27.35 42.14
N ARG A 345 2.78 -27.80 43.32
CA ARG A 345 1.90 -27.84 44.49
C ARG A 345 1.47 -26.41 44.78
N ARG A 346 0.17 -26.18 44.78
CA ARG A 346 -0.42 -24.92 45.25
C ARG A 346 0.03 -24.72 46.70
N LEU A 347 0.73 -23.62 46.96
CA LEU A 347 0.90 -23.04 48.29
C LEU A 347 -0.18 -22.00 48.53
#